data_AF-A0A6L7CZE8-F1
#
_entry.id   AF-A0A6L7CZE8-F1
#
_cell.length_a   1.000
_cell.length_b   1.000
_cell.length_c   1.000
_cell.angle_alpha   90.00
_cell.angle_beta   90.00
_cell.angle_gamma   90.00
#
_symmetry.space_group_name_H-M   'P 1'
#
loop_
_entity.id
_entity.type
_entity.pdbx_description
1 polymer ?
#
loop_
_entity_poly.entity_id
_entity_poly.type
_entity_poly.pdbx_seq_one_letter_code
_entity_poly.pdbx_strand_id
1 'polypeptide(L)' 'MFKGQKTLAALAVSLLFTAPVYAADEGSGEIHFKGEVIEAPCEIHQDDIDKEVELGQVTTSHINQSHHSDAVAVDLR' A
#
# COMPACT_ATOMS: atom_id res chain seq x y z
N MET A 1 -4.31 49.93 -56.52
CA MET A 1 -4.09 48.72 -55.70
C MET A 1 -3.95 49.12 -54.23
N PHE A 2 -5.05 49.11 -53.46
CA PHE A 2 -5.09 49.40 -52.01
C PHE A 2 -4.66 48.19 -51.17
N LYS A 3 -3.48 47.62 -51.44
CA LYS A 3 -3.02 46.37 -50.80
C LYS A 3 -2.35 46.60 -49.43
N GLY A 4 -1.75 47.78 -49.20
CA GLY A 4 -0.98 48.10 -47.98
C GLY A 4 -1.80 48.62 -46.78
N GLN A 5 -2.94 49.27 -47.02
CA GLN A 5 -3.80 49.80 -45.95
C GLN A 5 -4.49 48.68 -45.16
N LYS A 6 -4.94 47.62 -45.86
CA LYS A 6 -5.64 46.49 -45.24
C LYS A 6 -4.70 45.62 -44.40
N THR A 7 -3.43 45.53 -44.80
CA THR A 7 -2.41 44.75 -44.07
C THR A 7 -1.97 45.46 -42.79
N LEU A 8 -1.86 46.80 -42.80
CA LEU A 8 -1.54 47.56 -41.59
C LEU A 8 -2.66 47.47 -40.55
N ALA A 9 -3.91 47.58 -41.00
CA ALA A 9 -5.08 47.44 -40.12
C ALA A 9 -5.19 46.03 -39.52
N ALA A 10 -4.92 44.98 -40.32
CA ALA A 10 -4.94 43.60 -39.83
C ALA A 10 -3.86 43.32 -38.78
N LEU A 11 -2.65 43.89 -38.95
CA LEU A 11 -1.59 43.79 -37.94
C LEU A 11 -1.97 44.52 -36.64
N ALA A 12 -2.53 45.72 -36.73
CA ALA A 12 -2.95 46.49 -35.56
C ALA A 12 -4.05 45.76 -34.74
N VAL A 13 -4.96 45.05 -35.41
CA VAL A 13 -6.01 44.26 -34.74
C VAL A 13 -5.43 43.02 -34.05
N SER A 14 -4.39 42.39 -34.61
CA SER A 14 -3.77 41.19 -34.01
C SER A 14 -3.03 41.49 -32.70
N LEU A 15 -2.49 42.70 -32.53
CA LEU A 15 -1.80 43.15 -31.32
C LEU A 15 -2.76 43.43 -30.15
N LEU A 16 -4.07 43.55 -30.40
CA LEU A 16 -5.06 43.82 -29.35
C LEU A 16 -5.47 42.57 -28.56
N PHE A 17 -5.07 41.36 -29.01
CA PHE A 17 -5.45 40.09 -28.38
C PHE A 17 -4.38 39.48 -27.48
N THR A 18 -3.25 40.17 -27.23
CA THR A 18 -2.24 39.68 -26.29
C THR A 18 -2.61 40.05 -24.86
N ALA A 19 -3.49 39.27 -24.24
CA ALA A 19 -3.74 39.36 -22.81
C ALA A 19 -2.56 38.71 -22.05
N PRO A 20 -2.01 39.33 -20.99
CA PRO A 20 -1.05 38.66 -20.13
C PRO A 20 -1.78 37.57 -19.34
N VAL A 21 -1.44 36.31 -19.58
CA VAL A 21 -1.84 35.20 -18.71
C VAL A 21 -0.98 35.30 -17.46
N TYR A 22 -1.55 35.85 -16.38
CA TYR A 22 -0.98 35.74 -15.05
C TYR A 22 -1.22 34.31 -14.58
N ALA A 23 -0.16 33.49 -14.54
CA ALA A 23 -0.16 32.29 -13.73
C ALA A 23 -0.21 32.75 -12.25
N ALA A 24 -1.41 32.85 -11.70
CA ALA A 24 -1.56 32.93 -10.26
C ALA A 24 -1.02 31.61 -9.69
N ASP A 25 -0.06 31.68 -8.76
CA ASP A 25 0.44 30.53 -8.02
C ASP A 25 -0.76 29.71 -7.55
N GLU A 26 -0.96 28.55 -8.17
CA GLU A 26 -2.15 27.73 -8.04
C GLU A 26 -2.08 26.91 -6.76
N GLY A 27 -1.92 27.62 -5.64
CA GLY A 27 -1.96 27.10 -4.28
C GLY A 27 -1.02 25.93 -4.02
N SER A 28 0.21 26.23 -3.60
CA SER A 28 1.10 25.21 -3.02
C SER A 28 0.57 24.75 -1.65
N GLY A 29 0.33 23.45 -1.50
CA GLY A 29 -0.08 22.84 -0.23
C GLY A 29 0.78 21.62 0.06
N GLU A 30 1.26 21.52 1.30
CA GLU A 30 2.09 20.40 1.74
C GLU A 30 1.24 19.39 2.52
N ILE A 31 1.30 18.11 2.13
CA ILE A 31 0.57 17.02 2.78
C ILE A 31 1.55 16.24 3.65
N HIS A 32 1.41 16.36 4.96
CA HIS A 32 2.18 15.57 5.93
C HIS A 32 1.40 14.35 6.37
N PHE A 33 1.86 13.16 5.95
CA PHE A 33 1.34 11.89 6.46
C PHE A 33 2.06 11.53 7.76
N LYS A 34 1.30 11.40 8.84
CA LYS A 34 1.79 10.88 10.12
C LYS A 34 1.19 9.50 10.33
N GLY A 35 2.04 8.53 10.60
CA GLY A 35 1.65 7.18 10.96
C GLY A 35 2.71 6.58 11.86
N GLU A 36 2.28 5.68 12.74
CA GLU A 36 3.14 4.88 13.61
C GLU A 36 2.85 3.41 13.30
N VAL A 37 3.90 2.64 13.05
CA VAL A 37 3.78 1.19 12.82
C VAL A 37 3.94 0.54 14.19
N ILE A 38 2.83 0.11 14.78
CA ILE A 38 2.82 -0.64 16.03
C ILE A 38 2.87 -2.14 15.73
N GLU A 39 3.70 -2.86 16.48
CA GLU A 39 3.70 -4.32 16.48
C GLU A 39 2.55 -4.76 17.39
N ALA A 40 1.47 -5.31 16.81
CA ALA A 40 0.39 -5.89 17.61
C ALA A 40 0.94 -7.08 18.39
N PRO A 41 0.54 -7.30 19.65
CA PRO A 41 0.94 -8.50 20.38
C PRO A 41 0.47 -9.72 19.58
N CYS A 42 1.35 -10.72 19.42
CA CYS A 42 0.94 -12.02 18.90
C CYS A 42 -0.04 -12.64 19.90
N GLU A 43 -1.35 -12.44 19.68
CA GLU A 43 -2.40 -13.05 20.49
C GLU A 43 -2.56 -14.52 20.07
N ILE A 44 -2.36 -15.45 21.00
CA ILE A 44 -2.70 -16.85 20.77
C ILE A 44 -4.22 -16.94 20.62
N HIS A 45 -4.68 -17.50 19.50
CA HIS A 45 -6.12 -17.66 19.25
C HIS A 45 -6.79 -18.40 20.43
N GLN A 46 -8.01 -18.00 20.84
CA GLN A 46 -8.65 -18.54 22.06
C GLN A 46 -8.73 -20.07 22.06
N ASP A 47 -9.06 -20.69 20.92
CA ASP A 47 -9.11 -22.15 20.79
C ASP A 47 -7.73 -22.85 20.88
N ASP A 48 -6.63 -22.10 20.77
CA ASP A 48 -5.27 -22.62 20.84
C ASP A 48 -4.63 -22.40 22.23
N ILE A 49 -5.34 -21.73 23.16
CA ILE A 49 -4.89 -21.52 24.54
C ILE A 49 -4.82 -22.85 25.30
N ASP A 50 -5.88 -23.66 25.20
CA ASP A 50 -6.01 -24.95 25.90
C ASP A 50 -6.20 -26.07 24.86
N LYS A 51 -5.18 -26.30 24.04
CA LYS A 51 -5.22 -27.30 22.97
C LYS A 51 -4.78 -28.68 23.46
N GLU A 52 -5.67 -29.66 23.36
CA GLU A 52 -5.34 -31.07 23.59
C GLU A 52 -4.88 -31.72 22.27
N VAL A 53 -3.69 -32.32 22.28
CA VAL A 53 -3.09 -32.97 21.10
C VAL A 53 -3.14 -34.49 21.28
N GLU A 54 -3.92 -35.16 20.45
CA GLU A 54 -4.04 -36.62 20.48
C GLU A 54 -2.86 -37.27 19.75
N LEU A 55 -2.02 -37.98 20.52
CA LEU A 55 -0.82 -38.66 20.01
C LEU A 55 -1.11 -40.07 19.46
N GLY A 56 -2.34 -40.56 19.62
CA GLY A 56 -2.72 -41.92 19.26
C GLY A 56 -2.09 -42.99 20.15
N GLN A 57 -2.02 -44.22 19.64
CA GLN A 57 -1.48 -45.38 20.36
C GLN A 57 -0.11 -45.77 19.81
N VAL A 58 0.87 -45.92 20.69
CA VAL A 58 2.22 -46.37 20.33
C VAL A 58 2.57 -47.61 21.13
N THR A 59 3.14 -48.62 20.46
CA THR A 59 3.53 -49.86 21.11
C THR A 59 4.86 -49.70 21.86
N THR A 60 4.99 -50.37 23.01
CA THR A 60 6.24 -50.35 23.78
C THR A 60 7.42 -50.91 23.00
N SER A 61 7.19 -51.89 22.13
CA SER A 61 8.22 -52.44 21.25
C SER A 61 8.79 -51.38 20.29
N HIS A 62 7.93 -50.50 19.75
CA HIS A 62 8.37 -49.42 18.87
C HIS A 62 9.22 -48.42 19.65
N ILE A 63 8.72 -47.90 20.79
CA ILE A 63 9.45 -46.96 21.63
C ILE A 63 10.81 -47.51 22.08
N ASN A 64 10.90 -48.79 22.43
CA ASN A 64 12.16 -49.38 22.86
C ASN A 64 13.20 -49.51 21.73
N GLN A 65 12.76 -49.50 20.47
CA GLN A 65 13.64 -49.59 19.29
C GLN A 65 14.01 -48.22 18.74
N SER A 66 13.03 -47.32 18.59
CA SER A 66 13.22 -46.00 17.98
C SER A 66 13.55 -44.92 19.00
N HIS A 67 13.22 -45.11 20.28
CA HIS A 67 13.30 -44.12 21.35
C HIS A 67 12.38 -42.89 21.18
N HIS A 68 11.47 -42.91 20.20
CA HIS A 68 10.48 -41.85 19.95
C HIS A 68 9.24 -42.40 19.23
N SER A 69 8.12 -41.67 19.29
CA SER A 69 6.93 -41.94 18.48
C SER A 69 6.97 -41.15 17.17
N ASP A 70 6.00 -41.43 16.29
CA ASP A 70 5.73 -40.58 15.13
C ASP A 70 5.37 -39.15 15.57
N ALA A 71 5.80 -38.18 14.78
CA ALA A 71 5.53 -36.77 15.05
C ALA A 71 4.09 -36.43 14.70
N VAL A 72 3.40 -35.75 15.62
CA VAL A 72 2.10 -35.13 15.39
C VAL A 72 2.32 -33.63 15.27
N ALA A 73 1.91 -33.05 14.14
CA ALA A 73 2.03 -31.62 13.90
C ALA A 73 1.07 -30.85 14.83
N VAL A 74 1.57 -29.76 15.43
CA VAL A 74 0.79 -28.86 16.26
C VAL A 74 0.96 -27.46 15.71
N ASP A 75 -0.13 -26.90 15.20
CA ASP A 75 -0.18 -25.52 14.70
C ASP A 75 -0.89 -24.62 15.72
N LEU A 76 -0.30 -23.44 15.94
CA LEU A 76 -0.87 -22.34 16.69
C LEU A 76 -1.21 -21.21 15.71
N ARG A 77 -2.42 -20.69 15.78
CA ARG A 77 -2.90 -19.62 14.90
C ARG A 77 -2.72 -18.24 15.51
#